data_AF-A0A382ZHR1-F1
#
_entry.id   AF-A0A382ZHR1-F1
#
_cell.length_a   1.000
_cell.length_b   1.000
_cell.length_c   1.000
_cell.angle_alpha   90.00
_cell.angle_beta   90.00
_cell.angle_gamma   90.00
#
_symmetry.space_group_name_H-M   'P 1'
#
loop_
_entity.id
_entity.type
_entity.pdbx_description
1 polymer ?
#
loop_
_entity_poly.entity_id
_entity_poly.type
_entity_poly.pdbx_seq_one_letter_code
_entity_poly.pdbx_strand_id
1 'polypeptide(L)'
;PIPTATKTSTSTGIFPLKSTQTPVPIVQSFVEWSNWETGEWIPSSTPPKCGPLEEMFDGIPIDISIVNEFGRPGREGGNGSYYVAHGYLRPGNTPHDQIEVKFPAEGFSLYAVNRRVEDYYIEEKETDTVYHIADDEVQVKLEFHHPCGIKIMLDHLAQITNRWAEIIKDVPVLTNDSRVTFMGSGEHFVEAGEVLAYAIGHATNTYLDFGVYDMRTKNQSAEMLARDWPEYVSGASYGVCWTGLFGPKVEKTLKDL
;
A
#
# COMPACT_ATOMS: atom_id res chain seq x y z
N PRO A 1 17.02 28.07 93.01
CA PRO A 1 17.72 27.44 91.85
C PRO A 1 16.71 26.73 90.95
N ILE A 2 16.41 27.37 89.82
CA ILE A 2 15.62 26.97 88.62
C ILE A 2 14.67 25.75 88.76
N PRO A 3 13.33 25.95 88.68
CA PRO A 3 12.40 24.88 88.38
C PRO A 3 12.21 24.73 86.87
N THR A 4 12.49 23.52 86.37
CA THR A 4 12.27 23.07 84.99
C THR A 4 10.78 22.85 84.74
N ALA A 5 10.23 23.52 83.72
CA ALA A 5 8.85 23.36 83.29
C ALA A 5 8.71 22.28 82.21
N THR A 6 7.85 21.30 82.49
CA THR A 6 7.38 20.23 81.61
C THR A 6 6.63 20.80 80.39
N LYS A 7 6.91 20.28 79.18
CA LYS A 7 6.04 20.45 78.02
C LYS A 7 5.68 19.12 77.38
N THR A 8 4.40 19.05 77.05
CA THR A 8 3.57 17.91 76.70
C THR A 8 3.89 17.35 75.31
N SER A 9 3.85 16.02 75.20
CA SER A 9 3.91 15.25 73.96
C SER A 9 2.62 15.45 73.15
N THR A 10 2.74 15.78 71.86
CA THR A 10 1.62 15.75 70.91
C THR A 10 2.03 14.88 69.72
N SER A 11 1.45 13.68 69.68
CA SER A 11 1.50 12.72 68.58
C SER A 11 0.96 13.36 67.30
N THR A 12 1.82 13.61 66.32
CA THR A 12 1.40 13.98 64.96
C THR A 12 1.27 12.69 64.13
N GLY A 13 0.03 12.33 63.79
CA GLY A 13 -0.25 11.17 62.95
C GLY A 13 0.33 11.34 61.55
N ILE A 14 1.06 10.33 61.10
CA ILE A 14 1.57 10.21 59.73
C ILE A 14 0.41 9.71 58.87
N PHE A 15 -0.15 10.59 58.02
CA PHE A 15 -0.98 10.16 56.90
C PHE A 15 -0.06 9.79 55.73
N PRO A 16 -0.18 8.59 55.13
CA PRO A 16 0.53 8.29 53.90
C PRO A 16 -0.08 9.13 52.77
N LEU A 17 0.72 9.99 52.14
CA LEU A 17 0.34 10.60 50.87
C LEU A 17 0.17 9.48 49.83
N LYS A 18 -1.06 9.26 49.41
CA LYS A 18 -1.38 8.40 48.26
C LYS A 18 -0.88 9.13 47.02
N SER A 19 0.29 8.70 46.52
CA SER A 19 0.83 9.14 45.24
C SER A 19 -0.15 8.76 44.13
N THR A 20 -0.95 9.72 43.66
CA THR A 20 -1.72 9.59 42.43
C THR A 20 -0.73 9.68 41.27
N GLN A 21 -0.18 8.53 40.85
CA GLN A 21 0.51 8.45 39.57
C GLN A 21 -0.57 8.61 38.49
N THR A 22 -0.55 9.75 37.81
CA THR A 22 -1.24 9.91 36.53
C THR A 22 -0.67 8.87 35.58
N PRO A 23 -1.48 7.99 34.96
CA PRO A 23 -0.97 7.06 33.97
C PRO A 23 -0.36 7.87 32.83
N VAL A 24 0.90 7.60 32.51
CA VAL A 24 1.49 8.07 31.25
C VAL A 24 0.59 7.54 30.13
N PRO A 25 0.12 8.38 29.19
CA PRO A 25 -0.66 7.90 28.06
C PRO A 25 0.16 6.83 27.36
N ILE A 26 -0.35 5.59 27.35
CA ILE A 26 0.20 4.54 26.50
C ILE A 26 -0.07 5.03 25.08
N VAL A 27 0.95 5.55 24.41
CA VAL A 27 0.89 5.82 22.97
C VAL A 27 0.61 4.47 22.34
N GLN A 28 -0.62 4.27 21.88
CA GLN A 28 -1.02 3.03 21.25
C GLN A 28 -0.20 2.94 19.96
N SER A 29 0.71 1.97 19.88
CA SER A 29 1.55 1.76 18.70
C SER A 29 0.67 1.51 17.49
N PHE A 30 1.05 2.05 16.33
CA PHE A 30 0.39 1.76 15.06
C PHE A 30 0.27 0.24 14.85
N VAL A 31 -0.90 -0.23 14.41
CA VAL A 31 -1.11 -1.66 14.16
C VAL A 31 -0.44 -2.01 12.85
N GLU A 32 0.67 -2.72 12.96
CA GLU A 32 1.44 -3.22 11.83
C GLU A 32 0.88 -4.58 11.40
N TRP A 33 0.84 -4.81 10.09
CA TRP A 33 0.49 -6.08 9.49
C TRP A 33 1.74 -6.65 8.82
N SER A 34 2.05 -7.91 9.11
CA SER A 34 3.17 -8.62 8.49
C SER A 34 2.80 -10.07 8.16
N ASN A 35 3.50 -10.67 7.21
CA ASN A 35 3.32 -12.07 6.83
C ASN A 35 4.62 -12.89 6.92
N TRP A 36 5.66 -12.35 7.55
CA TRP A 36 7.00 -12.96 7.52
C TRP A 36 7.12 -14.23 8.37
N GLU A 37 6.37 -14.34 9.47
CA GLU A 37 6.51 -15.46 10.40
C GLU A 37 5.83 -16.74 9.90
N THR A 38 4.66 -16.61 9.27
CA THR A 38 3.78 -17.73 8.95
C THR A 38 3.40 -17.82 7.47
N GLY A 39 3.70 -16.79 6.67
CA GLY A 39 3.17 -16.61 5.33
C GLY A 39 1.74 -16.06 5.29
N GLU A 40 1.06 -15.99 6.44
CA GLU A 40 -0.27 -15.40 6.61
C GLU A 40 -0.13 -14.00 7.18
N TRP A 41 -1.02 -13.07 6.78
CA TRP A 41 -1.04 -11.74 7.37
C TRP A 41 -1.56 -11.76 8.81
N ILE A 42 -0.75 -11.24 9.73
CA ILE A 42 -1.04 -11.18 11.16
C ILE A 42 -0.80 -9.74 11.65
N PRO A 43 -1.73 -9.17 12.44
CA PRO A 43 -1.53 -7.85 13.03
C PRO A 43 -0.68 -7.91 14.30
N SER A 44 0.11 -6.87 14.55
CA SER A 44 0.98 -6.76 15.75
C SER A 44 0.19 -6.58 17.06
N SER A 45 -1.05 -6.11 16.97
CA SER A 45 -1.99 -5.97 18.09
C SER A 45 -3.43 -6.00 17.56
N THR A 46 -4.44 -5.76 18.42
CA THR A 46 -5.84 -5.75 17.98
C THR A 46 -6.09 -4.63 16.96
N PRO A 47 -6.45 -4.93 15.69
CA PRO A 47 -6.72 -3.92 14.68
C PRO A 47 -7.95 -3.07 15.04
N PRO A 48 -7.95 -1.77 14.69
CA PRO A 48 -9.20 -1.00 14.68
C PRO A 48 -10.18 -1.60 13.67
N LYS A 49 -11.48 -1.33 13.85
CA LYS A 49 -12.49 -1.75 12.86
C LYS A 49 -12.26 -0.98 11.56
N CYS A 50 -12.17 -1.68 10.42
CA CYS A 50 -12.41 -1.04 9.13
C CYS A 50 -13.93 -0.84 9.00
N GLY A 51 -14.36 0.34 8.56
CA GLY A 51 -15.72 0.49 8.04
C GLY A 51 -15.95 -0.37 6.78
N PRO A 52 -17.08 -0.20 6.09
CA PRO A 52 -17.29 -0.78 4.76
C PRO A 52 -16.15 -0.35 3.81
N LEU A 53 -15.66 -1.26 2.98
CA LEU A 53 -14.54 -0.95 2.06
C LEU A 53 -14.93 0.12 1.06
N GLU A 54 -16.20 0.12 0.62
CA GLU A 54 -16.78 1.08 -0.31
C GLU A 54 -16.79 2.51 0.24
N GLU A 55 -16.67 2.68 1.56
CA GLU A 55 -16.60 3.98 2.23
C GLU A 55 -15.16 4.42 2.52
N MET A 56 -14.15 3.58 2.23
CA MET A 56 -12.73 3.90 2.49
C MET A 56 -12.06 4.68 1.35
N PHE A 57 -12.64 4.71 0.15
CA PHE A 57 -12.00 5.27 -1.03
C PHE A 57 -12.74 6.52 -1.53
N ASP A 58 -11.99 7.61 -1.74
CA ASP A 58 -12.50 8.90 -2.18
C ASP A 58 -12.44 9.09 -3.71
N GLY A 59 -11.69 8.22 -4.40
CA GLY A 59 -11.54 8.27 -5.85
C GLY A 59 -10.61 7.18 -6.39
N ILE A 60 -10.66 6.95 -7.70
CA ILE A 60 -9.71 6.05 -8.38
C ILE A 60 -8.35 6.76 -8.58
N PRO A 61 -7.21 6.06 -8.60
CA PRO A 61 -5.90 6.71 -8.58
C PRO A 61 -5.54 7.59 -9.79
N ILE A 62 -6.19 7.41 -10.94
CA ILE A 62 -6.00 8.25 -12.14
C ILE A 62 -7.34 8.68 -12.71
N ASP A 63 -7.36 9.71 -13.55
CA ASP A 63 -8.61 10.14 -14.21
C ASP A 63 -9.21 9.00 -15.04
N ILE A 64 -10.38 8.50 -14.64
CA ILE A 64 -11.05 7.40 -15.33
C ILE A 64 -11.44 7.77 -16.76
N SER A 65 -11.55 9.06 -17.10
CA SER A 65 -11.95 9.50 -18.44
C SER A 65 -10.88 9.28 -19.51
N ILE A 66 -9.62 9.09 -19.10
CA ILE A 66 -8.50 8.85 -20.03
C ILE A 66 -8.21 7.36 -20.24
N VAL A 67 -8.79 6.48 -19.41
CA VAL A 67 -8.59 5.02 -19.44
C VAL A 67 -9.40 4.41 -20.59
N ASN A 68 -8.75 3.59 -21.42
CA ASN A 68 -9.39 2.87 -22.52
C ASN A 68 -9.15 1.36 -22.50
N GLU A 69 -8.29 0.86 -21.63
CA GLU A 69 -8.06 -0.55 -21.42
C GLU A 69 -7.90 -0.84 -19.93
N PHE A 70 -8.56 -1.90 -19.47
CA PHE A 70 -8.61 -2.29 -18.07
C PHE A 70 -8.39 -3.79 -17.93
N GLY A 71 -7.38 -4.16 -17.14
CA GLY A 71 -7.20 -5.54 -16.70
C GLY A 71 -7.83 -5.76 -15.35
N ARG A 72 -8.80 -6.66 -15.26
CA ARG A 72 -9.39 -7.03 -13.97
C ARG A 72 -8.39 -7.70 -13.02
N PRO A 73 -8.49 -7.48 -11.70
CA PRO A 73 -7.82 -8.29 -10.69
C PRO A 73 -8.18 -9.77 -10.80
N GLY A 74 -7.23 -10.63 -10.48
CA GLY A 74 -7.43 -12.08 -10.39
C GLY A 74 -7.50 -12.77 -11.75
N ARG A 75 -6.60 -12.41 -12.66
CA ARG A 75 -6.48 -13.01 -14.00
C ARG A 75 -5.16 -13.75 -14.15
N GLU A 76 -5.09 -14.63 -15.13
CA GLU A 76 -3.82 -15.19 -15.59
C GLU A 76 -3.10 -14.20 -16.51
N GLY A 77 -1.78 -14.15 -16.43
CA GLY A 77 -0.91 -13.39 -17.31
C GLY A 77 0.04 -14.30 -18.10
N GLY A 78 0.71 -13.73 -19.10
CA GLY A 78 1.71 -14.44 -19.92
C GLY A 78 1.19 -15.75 -20.52
N ASN A 79 -0.01 -15.73 -21.11
CA ASN A 79 -0.70 -16.91 -21.65
C ASN A 79 -0.89 -18.06 -20.64
N GLY A 80 -1.14 -17.74 -19.37
CA GLY A 80 -1.37 -18.75 -18.32
C GLY A 80 -0.12 -19.17 -17.56
N SER A 81 0.96 -18.38 -17.62
CA SER A 81 2.24 -18.69 -16.95
C SER A 81 2.39 -18.07 -15.56
N TYR A 82 1.54 -17.11 -15.20
CA TYR A 82 1.52 -16.51 -13.87
C TYR A 82 0.15 -15.97 -13.50
N TYR A 83 -0.09 -15.76 -12.20
CA TYR A 83 -1.31 -15.14 -11.67
C TYR A 83 -1.11 -13.65 -11.38
N VAL A 84 -2.09 -12.83 -11.74
CA VAL A 84 -2.10 -11.39 -11.49
C VAL A 84 -3.23 -11.04 -10.52
N ALA A 85 -2.86 -10.77 -9.27
CA ALA A 85 -3.81 -10.46 -8.20
C ALA A 85 -4.35 -9.03 -8.24
N HIS A 86 -3.67 -8.14 -8.95
CA HIS A 86 -4.04 -6.74 -9.13
C HIS A 86 -4.62 -6.48 -10.51
N GLY A 87 -5.26 -5.32 -10.67
CA GLY A 87 -5.71 -4.84 -11.97
C GLY A 87 -4.70 -3.89 -12.58
N TYR A 88 -4.92 -3.50 -13.84
CA TYR A 88 -4.21 -2.38 -14.45
C TYR A 88 -5.17 -1.41 -15.10
N LEU A 89 -4.76 -0.14 -15.17
CA LEU A 89 -5.44 0.92 -15.91
C LEU A 89 -4.49 1.44 -16.97
N ARG A 90 -4.90 1.40 -18.24
CA ARG A 90 -4.11 1.89 -19.37
C ARG A 90 -4.83 3.08 -20.03
N PRO A 91 -4.21 4.26 -20.06
CA PRO A 91 -4.69 5.39 -20.83
C PRO A 91 -4.54 5.19 -22.33
N GLY A 92 -5.48 5.71 -23.11
CA GLY A 92 -5.50 5.47 -24.56
C GLY A 92 -4.72 6.48 -25.40
N ASN A 93 -4.85 7.76 -25.06
CA ASN A 93 -4.31 8.88 -25.85
C ASN A 93 -3.61 9.93 -24.98
N THR A 94 -3.37 9.62 -23.70
CA THR A 94 -2.65 10.51 -22.79
C THR A 94 -1.20 10.03 -22.68
N PRO A 95 -0.20 10.88 -22.97
CA PRO A 95 1.20 10.52 -22.80
C PRO A 95 1.53 10.07 -21.38
N HIS A 96 2.50 9.16 -21.27
CA HIS A 96 2.90 8.54 -20.01
C HIS A 96 3.33 9.56 -18.94
N ASP A 97 3.87 10.71 -19.37
CA ASP A 97 4.39 11.82 -18.57
C ASP A 97 3.38 12.94 -18.29
N GLN A 98 2.10 12.70 -18.57
CA GLN A 98 1.00 13.67 -18.38
C GLN A 98 -0.12 13.10 -17.54
N ILE A 99 0.20 12.19 -16.62
CA ILE A 99 -0.78 11.44 -15.83
C ILE A 99 -0.47 11.62 -14.34
N GLU A 100 -1.31 12.39 -13.66
CA GLU A 100 -1.25 12.48 -12.19
C GLU A 100 -1.81 11.20 -11.57
N VAL A 101 -1.01 10.57 -10.70
CA VAL A 101 -1.47 9.48 -9.83
C VAL A 101 -1.73 10.02 -8.44
N LYS A 102 -2.96 9.85 -7.96
CA LYS A 102 -3.43 10.31 -6.65
C LYS A 102 -3.69 9.13 -5.73
N PHE A 103 -3.35 9.28 -4.46
CA PHE A 103 -3.66 8.25 -3.48
C PHE A 103 -5.17 8.25 -3.17
N PRO A 104 -5.83 7.08 -3.10
CA PRO A 104 -7.28 7.03 -3.17
C PRO A 104 -8.01 7.03 -1.81
N ALA A 105 -7.30 7.02 -0.68
CA ALA A 105 -7.90 6.76 0.64
C ALA A 105 -7.12 7.41 1.79
N GLU A 106 -7.77 7.54 2.96
CA GLU A 106 -7.17 8.12 4.16
C GLU A 106 -6.60 7.10 5.15
N GLY A 107 -5.67 7.54 6.01
CA GLY A 107 -5.18 6.76 7.16
C GLY A 107 -4.19 5.65 6.82
N PHE A 108 -3.61 5.69 5.62
CA PHE A 108 -2.60 4.74 5.16
C PHE A 108 -1.20 5.25 5.44
N SER A 109 -0.27 4.32 5.68
CA SER A 109 1.16 4.61 5.79
C SER A 109 1.97 3.72 4.84
N LEU A 110 3.08 4.24 4.32
CA LEU A 110 3.97 3.51 3.43
C LEU A 110 4.55 2.29 4.16
N TYR A 111 4.41 1.12 3.54
CA TYR A 111 4.86 -0.17 4.08
C TYR A 111 6.04 -0.75 3.29
N ALA A 112 6.01 -0.67 1.97
CA ALA A 112 7.08 -1.22 1.15
C ALA A 112 7.26 -0.45 -0.15
N VAL A 113 8.49 -0.45 -0.64
CA VAL A 113 8.89 0.25 -1.87
C VAL A 113 9.73 -0.67 -2.74
N ASN A 114 9.49 -0.66 -4.04
CA ASN A 114 10.46 -1.15 -5.02
C ASN A 114 10.74 -0.03 -6.02
N ARG A 115 12.02 0.18 -6.35
CA ARG A 115 12.45 1.08 -7.43
C ARG A 115 13.16 0.22 -8.46
N ARG A 116 12.75 0.30 -9.72
CA ARG A 116 13.33 -0.52 -10.77
C ARG A 116 13.36 0.17 -12.12
N VAL A 117 14.29 -0.27 -12.95
CA VAL A 117 14.25 -0.11 -14.40
C VAL A 117 13.83 -1.44 -15.01
N GLU A 118 13.03 -1.42 -16.06
CA GLU A 118 12.50 -2.61 -16.73
C GLU A 118 13.00 -2.71 -18.17
N ASP A 119 13.44 -3.89 -18.60
CA ASP A 119 13.69 -4.14 -20.01
C ASP A 119 12.38 -4.48 -20.71
N TYR A 120 12.04 -3.70 -21.74
CA TYR A 120 10.90 -4.01 -22.60
C TYR A 120 11.37 -4.69 -23.88
N TYR A 121 10.64 -5.74 -24.26
CA TYR A 121 10.85 -6.44 -25.53
C TYR A 121 9.59 -6.28 -26.37
N ILE A 122 9.72 -5.58 -27.50
CA ILE A 122 8.62 -5.42 -28.46
C ILE A 122 8.79 -6.46 -29.55
N GLU A 123 7.81 -7.34 -29.69
CA GLU A 123 7.71 -8.28 -30.79
C GLU A 123 6.97 -7.64 -31.97
N GLU A 124 7.66 -7.49 -33.09
CA GLU A 124 7.06 -7.10 -34.37
C GLU A 124 6.64 -8.37 -35.11
N LYS A 125 5.36 -8.73 -34.98
CA LYS A 125 4.80 -9.98 -35.53
C LYS A 125 4.89 -10.10 -37.04
N GLU A 126 4.94 -8.98 -37.77
CA GLU A 126 5.02 -8.96 -39.23
C GLU A 126 6.43 -9.30 -39.74
N THR A 127 7.46 -8.95 -38.96
CA THR A 127 8.87 -9.14 -39.32
C THR A 127 9.56 -10.24 -38.52
N ASP A 128 8.84 -10.86 -37.57
CA ASP A 128 9.37 -11.84 -36.61
C ASP A 128 10.61 -11.32 -35.87
N THR A 129 10.62 -10.02 -35.55
CA THR A 129 11.75 -9.34 -34.90
C THR A 129 11.41 -8.93 -33.47
N VAL A 130 12.36 -9.12 -32.55
CA VAL A 130 12.26 -8.65 -31.17
C VAL A 130 13.21 -7.48 -30.96
N TYR A 131 12.66 -6.32 -30.61
CA TYR A 131 13.44 -5.14 -30.25
C TYR A 131 13.54 -5.05 -28.73
N HIS A 132 14.77 -5.02 -28.22
CA HIS A 132 15.03 -4.65 -26.82
C HIS A 132 15.03 -3.14 -26.70
N ILE A 133 14.18 -2.64 -25.82
CA ILE A 133 14.15 -1.27 -25.37
C ILE A 133 14.66 -1.30 -23.93
N ALA A 134 15.91 -0.87 -23.75
CA ALA A 134 16.42 -0.60 -22.42
C ALA A 134 15.71 0.66 -21.89
N ASP A 135 14.85 0.48 -20.90
CA ASP A 135 14.25 1.59 -20.18
C ASP A 135 15.32 2.25 -19.31
N ASP A 136 15.43 3.58 -19.38
CA ASP A 136 16.20 4.39 -18.45
C ASP A 136 15.31 5.10 -17.42
N GLU A 137 13.98 4.97 -17.54
CA GLU A 137 13.02 5.52 -16.61
C GLU A 137 12.90 4.63 -15.37
N VAL A 138 13.20 5.20 -14.21
CA VAL A 138 12.97 4.51 -12.93
C VAL A 138 11.48 4.51 -12.62
N GLN A 139 10.93 3.32 -12.52
CA GLN A 139 9.57 3.06 -12.10
C GLN A 139 9.53 2.60 -10.64
N VAL A 140 8.46 2.96 -9.94
CA VAL A 140 8.34 2.77 -8.50
C VAL A 140 7.04 2.06 -8.17
N LYS A 141 7.16 1.01 -7.35
CA LYS A 141 6.05 0.39 -6.62
C LYS A 141 5.99 0.98 -5.22
N LEU A 142 4.81 1.43 -4.81
CA LEU A 142 4.52 1.83 -3.44
C LEU A 142 3.39 0.95 -2.89
N GLU A 143 3.65 0.30 -1.76
CA GLU A 143 2.65 -0.45 -1.01
C GLU A 143 2.36 0.27 0.31
N PHE A 144 1.08 0.52 0.58
CA PHE A 144 0.61 1.25 1.75
C PHE A 144 -0.32 0.38 2.59
N HIS A 145 -0.17 0.44 3.91
CA HIS A 145 -1.01 -0.28 4.86
C HIS A 145 -1.86 0.68 5.69
N HIS A 146 -3.13 0.32 5.84
CA HIS A 146 -4.02 0.89 6.84
C HIS A 146 -4.03 -0.04 8.07
N PRO A 147 -4.00 0.51 9.31
CA PRO A 147 -3.88 -0.29 10.53
C PRO A 147 -5.02 -1.29 10.73
N CYS A 148 -6.17 -1.05 10.10
CA CYS A 148 -7.31 -1.96 10.15
C CYS A 148 -7.12 -3.25 9.29
N GLY A 149 -6.09 -3.34 8.45
CA GLY A 149 -5.76 -4.54 7.67
C GLY A 149 -6.03 -4.44 6.18
N ILE A 150 -6.05 -3.24 5.62
CA ILE A 150 -6.20 -3.02 4.18
C ILE A 150 -4.84 -2.59 3.60
N LYS A 151 -4.48 -3.15 2.45
CA LYS A 151 -3.30 -2.76 1.69
C LYS A 151 -3.71 -2.18 0.34
N ILE A 152 -3.04 -1.11 -0.05
CA ILE A 152 -3.10 -0.54 -1.40
C ILE A 152 -1.71 -0.69 -2.04
N MET A 153 -1.68 -1.18 -3.28
CA MET A 153 -0.47 -1.25 -4.10
C MET A 153 -0.67 -0.40 -5.36
N LEU A 154 0.30 0.45 -5.64
CA LEU A 154 0.42 1.23 -6.87
C LEU A 154 1.80 0.93 -7.45
N ASP A 155 1.86 0.49 -8.70
CA ASP A 155 3.12 0.13 -9.37
C ASP A 155 3.22 0.77 -10.75
N HIS A 156 4.42 0.78 -11.31
CA HIS A 156 4.76 1.53 -12.51
C HIS A 156 4.59 3.05 -12.32
N LEU A 157 4.81 3.57 -11.11
CA LEU A 157 4.84 5.03 -10.91
C LEU A 157 6.16 5.60 -11.45
N ALA A 158 6.08 6.60 -12.32
CA ALA A 158 7.23 7.32 -12.83
C ALA A 158 7.15 8.81 -12.43
N GLN A 159 8.28 9.52 -12.44
CA GLN A 159 8.32 10.94 -12.07
C GLN A 159 7.67 11.21 -10.69
N ILE A 160 8.09 10.44 -9.69
CA ILE A 160 7.64 10.53 -8.30
C ILE A 160 7.81 11.96 -7.75
N THR A 161 6.84 12.45 -6.97
CA THR A 161 6.93 13.80 -6.41
C THR A 161 8.11 13.96 -5.45
N ASN A 162 8.62 15.19 -5.30
CA ASN A 162 9.81 15.46 -4.47
C ASN A 162 9.70 14.91 -3.04
N ARG A 163 8.50 14.95 -2.44
CA ARG A 163 8.27 14.40 -1.10
C ARG A 163 8.56 12.90 -1.05
N TRP A 164 7.94 12.14 -1.94
CA TRP A 164 8.07 10.68 -1.97
C TRP A 164 9.46 10.27 -2.45
N ALA A 165 10.05 11.02 -3.40
CA ALA A 165 11.42 10.80 -3.86
C ALA A 165 12.43 10.93 -2.71
N GLU A 166 12.24 11.91 -1.82
CA GLU A 166 13.10 12.09 -0.63
C GLU A 166 12.92 10.94 0.38
N ILE A 167 11.68 10.47 0.61
CA ILE A 167 11.39 9.34 1.50
C ILE A 167 12.05 8.06 1.01
N ILE A 168 12.06 7.82 -0.31
CA ILE A 168 12.55 6.55 -0.90
C ILE A 168 13.97 6.64 -1.46
N LYS A 169 14.69 7.74 -1.24
CA LYS A 169 15.99 8.01 -1.88
C LYS A 169 17.03 6.92 -1.65
N ASP A 170 16.99 6.29 -0.47
CA ASP A 170 17.93 5.26 -0.03
C ASP A 170 17.51 3.84 -0.43
N VAL A 171 16.30 3.67 -1.00
CA VAL A 171 15.86 2.40 -1.58
C VAL A 171 16.66 2.14 -2.86
N PRO A 172 17.32 0.98 -3.03
CA PRO A 172 18.11 0.70 -4.22
C PRO A 172 17.23 0.64 -5.48
N VAL A 173 17.78 1.10 -6.60
CA VAL A 173 17.20 0.86 -7.93
C VAL A 173 17.70 -0.49 -8.42
N LEU A 174 16.79 -1.40 -8.75
CA LEU A 174 17.09 -2.72 -9.28
C LEU A 174 16.76 -2.79 -10.78
N THR A 175 17.21 -3.83 -11.46
CA THR A 175 16.91 -4.07 -12.88
C THR A 175 16.09 -5.34 -13.02
N ASN A 176 14.91 -5.26 -13.63
CA ASN A 176 13.99 -6.40 -13.83
C ASN A 176 13.68 -7.19 -12.54
N ASP A 177 13.63 -6.49 -11.41
CA ASP A 177 13.52 -7.11 -10.09
C ASP A 177 12.49 -6.35 -9.26
N SER A 178 11.45 -7.08 -8.84
CA SER A 178 10.29 -6.55 -8.13
C SER A 178 10.39 -6.67 -6.61
N ARG A 179 11.54 -7.12 -6.07
CA ARG A 179 11.79 -7.21 -4.62
C ARG A 179 11.66 -5.84 -3.96
N VAL A 180 10.99 -5.81 -2.82
CA VAL A 180 10.71 -4.58 -2.08
C VAL A 180 11.69 -4.36 -0.93
N THR A 181 11.88 -3.10 -0.56
CA THR A 181 12.44 -2.66 0.71
C THR A 181 11.27 -2.33 1.64
N PHE A 182 11.24 -2.91 2.84
CA PHE A 182 10.23 -2.60 3.84
C PHE A 182 10.54 -1.27 4.53
N MET A 183 9.50 -0.49 4.78
CA MET A 183 9.52 0.81 5.45
C MET A 183 8.93 0.66 6.85
N GLY A 184 9.25 1.58 7.77
CA GLY A 184 8.65 1.56 9.09
C GLY A 184 7.15 1.85 9.04
N SER A 185 6.33 0.88 9.49
CA SER A 185 4.89 1.04 9.58
C SER A 185 4.51 2.25 10.45
N GLY A 186 3.67 3.15 9.93
CA GLY A 186 3.26 4.36 10.64
C GLY A 186 4.28 5.52 10.65
N GLU A 187 5.36 5.44 9.86
CA GLU A 187 6.34 6.54 9.76
C GLU A 187 5.99 7.58 8.69
N HIS A 188 5.41 7.14 7.57
CA HIS A 188 5.13 7.98 6.41
C HIS A 188 3.67 7.84 5.98
N PHE A 189 2.81 8.73 6.50
CA PHE A 189 1.39 8.79 6.14
C PHE A 189 1.18 9.45 4.77
N VAL A 190 0.13 9.02 4.08
CA VAL A 190 -0.35 9.61 2.83
C VAL A 190 -1.79 10.07 3.02
N GLU A 191 -2.10 11.25 2.47
CA GLU A 191 -3.46 11.81 2.52
C GLU A 191 -4.26 11.39 1.29
N ALA A 192 -5.59 11.35 1.38
CA ALA A 192 -6.42 11.09 0.21
C ALA A 192 -6.31 12.25 -0.79
N GLY A 193 -6.23 11.89 -2.08
CA GLY A 193 -6.04 12.84 -3.17
C GLY A 193 -4.61 13.36 -3.30
N GLU A 194 -3.67 12.98 -2.43
CA GLU A 194 -2.28 13.38 -2.54
C GLU A 194 -1.66 12.83 -3.83
N VAL A 195 -0.98 13.70 -4.59
CA VAL A 195 -0.26 13.31 -5.81
C VAL A 195 1.03 12.59 -5.46
N LEU A 196 1.17 11.35 -5.92
CA LEU A 196 2.35 10.50 -5.71
C LEU A 196 3.34 10.59 -6.87
N ALA A 197 2.84 10.76 -8.09
CA ALA A 197 3.59 10.71 -9.33
C ALA A 197 2.93 11.58 -10.41
N TYR A 198 3.74 12.04 -11.37
CA TYR A 198 3.29 12.77 -12.56
C TYR A 198 3.35 11.93 -13.84
N ALA A 199 3.79 10.68 -13.73
CA ALA A 199 3.88 9.75 -14.85
C ALA A 199 3.59 8.31 -14.42
N ILE A 200 3.26 7.45 -15.39
CA ILE A 200 3.11 6.00 -15.20
C ILE A 200 3.78 5.20 -16.32
N GLY A 201 4.35 4.05 -15.97
CA GLY A 201 5.06 3.16 -16.90
C GLY A 201 6.13 3.89 -17.69
N HIS A 202 6.19 3.58 -18.99
CA HIS A 202 7.10 4.16 -19.96
C HIS A 202 6.33 4.61 -21.22
N ALA A 203 6.94 5.44 -22.08
CA ALA A 203 6.34 5.93 -23.32
C ALA A 203 5.84 4.82 -24.27
N THR A 204 6.49 3.65 -24.24
CA THR A 204 6.11 2.47 -25.06
C THR A 204 5.22 1.48 -24.32
N ASN A 205 5.02 1.67 -23.01
CA ASN A 205 4.24 0.77 -22.16
C ASN A 205 3.60 1.54 -20.99
N THR A 206 2.54 2.29 -21.30
CA THR A 206 1.90 3.22 -20.36
C THR A 206 0.73 2.55 -19.64
N TYR A 207 0.93 2.10 -18.40
CA TYR A 207 -0.14 1.59 -17.55
C TYR A 207 0.21 1.74 -16.08
N LEU A 208 -0.84 1.79 -15.25
CA LEU A 208 -0.76 1.80 -13.81
C LEU A 208 -1.25 0.45 -13.30
N ASP A 209 -0.40 -0.28 -12.58
CA ASP A 209 -0.84 -1.45 -11.83
C ASP A 209 -1.44 -1.00 -10.49
N PHE A 210 -2.63 -1.50 -10.19
CA PHE A 210 -3.39 -1.10 -9.01
C PHE A 210 -4.01 -2.30 -8.29
N GLY A 211 -3.62 -2.48 -7.03
CA GLY A 211 -4.08 -3.56 -6.16
C GLY A 211 -4.71 -3.05 -4.88
N VAL A 212 -5.80 -3.70 -4.46
CA VAL A 212 -6.40 -3.55 -3.14
C VAL A 212 -6.45 -4.94 -2.51
N TYR A 213 -6.03 -5.05 -1.25
CA TYR A 213 -5.99 -6.32 -0.53
C TYR A 213 -6.62 -6.18 0.84
N ASP A 214 -7.42 -7.16 1.22
CA ASP A 214 -7.97 -7.31 2.56
C ASP A 214 -7.17 -8.37 3.31
N MET A 215 -6.18 -7.93 4.09
CA MET A 215 -5.25 -8.82 4.81
C MET A 215 -5.93 -9.59 5.96
N ARG A 216 -7.17 -9.24 6.29
CA ARG A 216 -7.93 -9.87 7.38
C ARG A 216 -8.55 -11.18 6.93
N THR A 217 -8.81 -11.37 5.64
CA THR A 217 -9.58 -12.50 5.13
C THR A 217 -9.14 -12.90 3.73
N LYS A 218 -8.91 -14.20 3.54
CA LYS A 218 -8.58 -14.76 2.23
C LYS A 218 -9.78 -14.70 1.28
N ASN A 219 -9.51 -14.45 0.00
CA ASN A 219 -10.47 -14.47 -1.07
C ASN A 219 -10.82 -15.90 -1.52
N GLN A 220 -11.81 -16.01 -2.41
CA GLN A 220 -12.32 -17.28 -2.91
C GLN A 220 -11.31 -18.04 -3.78
N SER A 221 -10.25 -17.37 -4.26
CA SER A 221 -9.20 -17.98 -5.08
C SER A 221 -8.09 -18.61 -4.26
N ALA A 222 -8.05 -18.42 -2.94
CA ALA A 222 -6.92 -18.84 -2.10
C ALA A 222 -6.60 -20.35 -2.19
N GLU A 223 -7.61 -21.21 -2.27
CA GLU A 223 -7.39 -22.67 -2.42
C GLU A 223 -6.79 -23.02 -3.79
N MET A 224 -7.28 -22.38 -4.86
CA MET A 224 -6.73 -22.54 -6.20
C MET A 224 -5.29 -22.02 -6.26
N LEU A 225 -5.03 -20.85 -5.67
CA LEU A 225 -3.69 -20.26 -5.60
C LEU A 225 -2.72 -21.18 -4.84
N ALA A 226 -3.14 -21.75 -3.71
CA ALA A 226 -2.30 -22.68 -2.95
C ALA A 226 -1.93 -23.95 -3.74
N ARG A 227 -2.78 -24.37 -4.68
CA ARG A 227 -2.56 -25.55 -5.52
C ARG A 227 -1.74 -25.25 -6.76
N ASP A 228 -2.12 -24.20 -7.49
CA ASP A 228 -1.64 -23.93 -8.85
C ASP A 228 -0.55 -22.85 -8.90
N TRP A 229 -0.52 -21.97 -7.89
CA TRP A 229 0.29 -20.75 -7.84
C TRP A 229 0.88 -20.49 -6.43
N PRO A 230 1.56 -21.47 -5.80
CA PRO A 230 1.95 -21.41 -4.39
C PRO A 230 2.84 -20.20 -4.04
N GLU A 231 3.63 -19.71 -4.99
CA GLU A 231 4.50 -18.54 -4.85
C GLU A 231 3.72 -17.22 -4.72
N TYR A 232 2.45 -17.18 -5.14
CA TYR A 232 1.60 -15.99 -5.07
C TYR A 232 0.71 -15.97 -3.82
N VAL A 233 0.66 -17.05 -3.03
CA VAL A 233 -0.33 -17.23 -1.95
C VAL A 233 -0.33 -16.10 -0.94
N SER A 234 0.85 -15.61 -0.52
CA SER A 234 0.98 -14.63 0.55
C SER A 234 0.42 -13.25 0.19
N GLY A 235 0.34 -12.91 -1.10
CA GLY A 235 -0.26 -11.67 -1.59
C GLY A 235 -1.61 -11.91 -2.25
N ALA A 236 -1.64 -12.77 -3.26
CA ALA A 236 -2.78 -12.98 -4.14
C ALA A 236 -4.01 -13.53 -3.43
N SER A 237 -3.83 -14.32 -2.37
CA SER A 237 -4.96 -14.87 -1.59
C SER A 237 -5.75 -13.79 -0.85
N TYR A 238 -5.26 -12.56 -0.78
CA TYR A 238 -5.93 -11.45 -0.09
C TYR A 238 -6.40 -10.35 -1.05
N GLY A 239 -6.22 -10.56 -2.36
CA GLY A 239 -6.63 -9.59 -3.39
C GLY A 239 -8.14 -9.39 -3.42
N VAL A 240 -8.57 -8.14 -3.56
CA VAL A 240 -9.96 -7.70 -3.65
C VAL A 240 -10.28 -7.32 -5.09
N CYS A 241 -11.44 -7.76 -5.59
CA CYS A 241 -12.00 -7.22 -6.83
C CYS A 241 -12.52 -5.80 -6.57
N TRP A 242 -11.70 -4.79 -6.87
CA TRP A 242 -11.90 -3.43 -6.40
C TRP A 242 -12.75 -2.53 -7.31
N THR A 243 -13.27 -3.04 -8.43
CA THR A 243 -13.97 -2.23 -9.44
C THR A 243 -15.21 -1.49 -8.90
N GLY A 244 -15.86 -2.05 -7.87
CA GLY A 244 -17.01 -1.45 -7.20
C GLY A 244 -16.69 -0.43 -6.11
N LEU A 245 -15.41 -0.24 -5.74
CA LEU A 245 -15.03 0.58 -4.57
C LEU A 245 -15.01 2.09 -4.86
N PHE A 246 -15.08 2.51 -6.12
CA PHE A 246 -14.86 3.90 -6.55
C PHE A 246 -16.14 4.58 -7.10
N GLY A 247 -17.29 4.07 -6.67
CA GLY A 247 -18.61 4.58 -7.06
C GLY A 247 -19.09 4.10 -8.43
N PRO A 248 -20.39 4.29 -8.72
CA PRO A 248 -21.07 3.64 -9.85
C PRO A 248 -20.61 4.13 -11.22
N LYS A 249 -20.09 5.37 -11.31
CA LYS A 249 -19.55 5.90 -12.57
C LYS A 249 -18.28 5.14 -12.97
N VAL A 250 -17.33 4.99 -12.04
CA VAL A 250 -16.07 4.27 -12.29
C VAL A 250 -16.36 2.81 -12.59
N GLU A 251 -17.19 2.17 -11.76
CA GLU A 251 -17.57 0.77 -11.95
C GLU A 251 -18.18 0.54 -13.35
N LYS A 252 -19.08 1.43 -13.79
CA LYS A 252 -19.67 1.33 -15.12
C LYS A 252 -18.62 1.51 -16.21
N THR A 253 -17.77 2.54 -16.13
CA THR A 253 -16.72 2.75 -17.13
C THR A 253 -15.81 1.54 -17.25
N LEU A 254 -15.35 0.95 -16.13
CA LEU A 254 -14.48 -0.23 -16.15
C LEU A 254 -15.17 -1.49 -16.69
N LYS A 255 -16.50 -1.60 -16.58
CA LYS A 255 -17.27 -2.73 -17.15
C LYS A 255 -17.50 -2.59 -18.67
N ASP A 256 -17.48 -1.36 -19.17
CA ASP A 256 -17.70 -1.05 -20.58
C ASP A 256 -16.40 -1.15 -21.41
N LEU A 257 -15.23 -1.32 -20.74
CA LEU A 257 -13.92 -1.62 -21.33
C LEU A 257 -13.68 -3.14 -21.42
#